data_AF-A0A8H8T2F8-F1
#
_entry.id   AF-A0A8H8T2F8-F1
#
_cell.length_a   1.000
_cell.length_b   1.000
_cell.length_c   1.000
_cell.angle_alpha   90.00
_cell.angle_beta   90.00
_cell.angle_gamma   90.00
#
_symmetry.space_group_name_H-M   'P 1'
#
loop_
_entity.id
_entity.type
_entity.pdbx_description
1 polymer ?
#
loop_
_entity_poly.entity_id
_entity_poly.type
_entity_poly.pdbx_seq_one_letter_code
_entity_poly.pdbx_strand_id
1 'polypeptide(L)'
;MIPKHLVWSVGVIDEIQMLADPQRGGAWTSAVLGLAAKELHLCGEDTVVDLVRELCRMTGDELIVNRYERLTPLEVAPYSLEGKLKNVDRGDCVVTFSRNDIFMTKRKIEKETGLRCAVVYGRLPPEVRSEQAQLFNDEESGYDVIVASDSVGMGLNLKIKRVVFLKTDKWNGKQDVPLSVPLIKQIAGRAGRFGLIKSKDKDKDTDADASSNKTHPGSMNAAQVASIAASQPPGLVTALRDDSLERVKEALSTSNPKVEHARVDIANPNTQALAQALPPGTGITDLLETMRLLARLPPHTKLGLPNLEQRAPMPSKLHVFNFDSDRPDDVSFDIDLLTRSLPISERLVLAQAPVRWRDPTARKAGLAFIKAYEAKMHVNIRKELRGFGLVEALEDVQELKEKWRRQQKYTNKRKLPEDYRSSILDQDDLARLDSTTLSNLESLHSTLVLYMWLSFRLPLGFYQAPEAQMMKAEVERGIEWCLEMIREGKKKHVERVMESEEEKDRVEKIEYLSRDAVQKWRREGATPTAWSNLLDGARRAGEAV
;
A
#
# COMPACT_ATOMS: atom_id res chain seq x y z
N MET A 1 20.74 5.18 9.24
CA MET A 1 21.22 3.87 8.73
C MET A 1 22.47 4.00 7.86
N ILE A 2 22.75 5.16 7.27
CA ILE A 2 23.99 5.39 6.52
C ILE A 2 25.17 5.43 7.52
N PRO A 3 26.16 4.53 7.42
CA PRO A 3 27.30 4.51 8.32
C PRO A 3 28.30 5.59 7.90
N LYS A 4 28.24 6.75 8.58
CA LYS A 4 29.06 7.93 8.26
C LYS A 4 30.56 7.76 8.54
N HIS A 5 30.93 6.75 9.34
CA HIS A 5 32.33 6.45 9.67
C HIS A 5 33.04 5.60 8.61
N LEU A 6 32.28 5.04 7.66
CA LEU A 6 32.84 4.28 6.55
C LEU A 6 33.11 5.22 5.38
N VAL A 7 34.25 5.00 4.72
CA VAL A 7 34.63 5.73 3.51
C VAL A 7 34.19 4.92 2.30
N TRP A 8 33.49 5.59 1.39
CA TRP A 8 32.94 4.99 0.17
C TRP A 8 33.65 5.56 -1.06
N SER A 9 33.81 4.75 -2.09
CA SER A 9 34.26 5.26 -3.39
C SER A 9 33.16 6.10 -4.04
N VAL A 10 31.91 5.62 -3.97
CA VAL A 10 30.75 6.24 -4.59
C VAL A 10 29.56 6.18 -3.64
N GLY A 11 28.83 7.28 -3.51
CA GLY A 11 27.52 7.36 -2.86
C GLY A 11 26.45 7.78 -3.85
N VAL A 12 25.22 7.30 -3.67
CA VAL A 12 24.06 7.73 -4.46
C VAL A 12 22.93 8.13 -3.52
N ILE A 13 22.42 9.35 -3.69
CA ILE A 13 21.25 9.85 -2.97
C ILE A 13 20.17 10.11 -4.00
N ASP A 14 19.11 9.32 -3.92
CA ASP A 14 17.94 9.45 -4.80
C ASP A 14 16.92 10.44 -4.23
N GLU A 15 16.11 11.02 -5.11
CA GLU A 15 15.04 11.97 -4.80
C GLU A 15 15.53 13.16 -3.95
N ILE A 16 16.65 13.77 -4.34
CA ILE A 16 17.37 14.77 -3.53
C ILE A 16 16.51 15.95 -3.07
N GLN A 17 15.47 16.34 -3.83
CA GLN A 17 14.51 17.39 -3.45
C GLN A 17 13.81 17.11 -2.11
N MET A 18 13.80 15.86 -1.66
CA MET A 18 13.31 15.43 -0.35
C MET A 18 14.03 16.10 0.82
N LEU A 19 15.21 16.70 0.63
CA LEU A 19 15.88 17.52 1.65
C LEU A 19 15.02 18.67 2.18
N ALA A 20 14.01 19.12 1.44
CA ALA A 20 13.09 20.17 1.86
C ALA A 20 11.84 19.64 2.58
N ASP A 21 11.61 18.33 2.58
CA ASP A 21 10.48 17.69 3.26
C ASP A 21 10.50 18.04 4.75
N PRO A 22 9.46 18.71 5.30
CA PRO A 22 9.45 19.21 6.66
C PRO A 22 9.67 18.14 7.75
N GLN A 23 9.37 16.87 7.44
CA GLN A 23 9.41 15.77 8.41
C GLN A 23 10.66 14.89 8.22
N ARG A 24 11.11 14.69 6.99
CA ARG A 24 12.14 13.71 6.64
C ARG A 24 13.41 14.34 6.05
N GLY A 25 13.37 15.60 5.66
CA GLY A 25 14.42 16.23 4.88
C GLY A 25 15.77 16.28 5.58
N GLY A 26 15.79 16.31 6.92
CA GLY A 26 17.04 16.26 7.67
C GLY A 26 17.84 14.98 7.46
N ALA A 27 17.20 13.86 7.12
CA ALA A 27 17.92 12.64 6.73
C ALA A 27 18.69 12.82 5.41
N TRP A 28 18.10 13.50 4.42
CA TRP A 28 18.75 13.78 3.14
C TRP A 28 19.90 14.77 3.32
N THR A 29 19.65 15.89 4.01
CA THR A 29 20.71 16.89 4.29
C THR A 29 21.87 16.27 5.07
N SER A 30 21.56 15.43 6.06
CA SER A 30 22.54 14.68 6.85
C SER A 30 23.34 13.67 6.03
N ALA A 31 22.75 13.11 4.97
CA ALA A 31 23.42 12.22 4.02
C ALA A 31 24.32 13.01 3.07
N VAL A 32 23.81 14.10 2.48
CA VAL A 32 24.55 14.96 1.55
C VAL A 32 25.81 15.53 2.21
N LEU A 33 25.67 16.09 3.41
CA LEU A 33 26.77 16.76 4.10
C LEU A 33 27.67 15.80 4.89
N GLY A 34 27.22 14.56 5.14
CA GLY A 34 27.84 13.67 6.12
C GLY A 34 28.27 12.31 5.60
N LEU A 35 28.01 11.99 4.33
CA LEU A 35 28.46 10.75 3.72
C LEU A 35 29.90 10.92 3.23
N ALA A 36 30.84 10.19 3.84
CA ALA A 36 32.23 10.18 3.40
C ALA A 36 32.36 9.37 2.10
N ALA A 37 32.04 9.97 0.96
CA ALA A 37 32.20 9.38 -0.37
C ALA A 37 33.13 10.24 -1.23
N LYS A 38 33.98 9.62 -2.06
CA LYS A 38 34.83 10.37 -3.00
C LYS A 38 34.01 11.04 -4.10
N GLU A 39 32.97 10.36 -4.56
CA GLU A 39 31.99 10.88 -5.51
C GLU A 39 30.57 10.65 -4.96
N LEU A 40 29.74 11.69 -4.97
CA LEU A 40 28.37 11.65 -4.48
C LEU A 40 27.41 12.03 -5.61
N HIS A 41 26.69 11.05 -6.15
CA HIS A 41 25.67 11.29 -7.16
C HIS A 41 24.34 11.65 -6.48
N LEU A 42 23.81 12.80 -6.86
CA LEU A 42 22.50 13.27 -6.42
C LEU A 42 21.51 13.16 -7.58
N CYS A 43 20.45 12.38 -7.40
CA CYS A 43 19.40 12.19 -8.40
C CYS A 43 18.12 12.89 -7.94
N GLY A 44 17.49 13.69 -8.80
CA GLY A 44 16.21 14.35 -8.49
C GLY A 44 15.85 15.44 -9.49
N GLU A 45 14.90 16.30 -9.12
CA GLU A 45 14.40 17.38 -9.99
C GLU A 45 15.33 18.62 -10.03
N ASP A 46 15.31 19.36 -11.15
CA ASP A 46 16.17 20.53 -11.40
C ASP A 46 15.93 21.69 -10.41
N THR A 47 14.76 21.73 -9.75
CA THR A 47 14.37 22.74 -8.75
C THR A 47 15.33 22.84 -7.55
N VAL A 48 16.11 21.79 -7.30
CA VAL A 48 17.01 21.67 -6.14
C VAL A 48 18.45 22.13 -6.44
N VAL A 49 18.79 22.31 -7.72
CA VAL A 49 20.17 22.54 -8.17
C VAL A 49 20.77 23.80 -7.56
N ASP A 50 19.99 24.86 -7.43
CA ASP A 50 20.47 26.13 -6.86
C ASP A 50 20.82 25.99 -5.38
N LEU A 51 20.02 25.23 -4.63
CA LEU A 51 20.27 24.95 -3.22
C LEU A 51 21.48 24.03 -3.03
N VAL A 52 21.59 22.97 -3.84
CA VAL A 52 22.76 22.08 -3.81
C VAL A 52 24.03 22.86 -4.12
N ARG A 53 24.00 23.79 -5.08
CA ARG A 53 25.13 24.66 -5.38
C ARG A 53 25.56 25.48 -4.18
N GLU A 54 24.61 26.00 -3.41
CA GLU A 54 24.93 26.76 -2.20
C GLU A 54 25.52 25.87 -1.09
N LEU A 55 25.00 24.65 -0.92
CA LEU A 55 25.57 23.68 0.01
C LEU A 55 27.02 23.31 -0.38
N CYS A 56 27.29 23.05 -1.66
CA CYS A 56 28.64 22.75 -2.15
C CYS A 56 29.61 23.93 -1.96
N ARG A 57 29.14 25.18 -2.09
CA ARG A 57 29.96 26.37 -1.80
C ARG A 57 30.40 26.43 -0.34
N MET A 58 29.53 26.01 0.58
CA MET A 58 29.85 25.99 2.01
C MET A 58 30.85 24.90 2.36
N THR A 59 30.81 23.75 1.69
CA THR A 59 31.72 22.62 1.94
C THR A 59 33.02 22.70 1.15
N GLY A 60 33.03 23.44 0.04
CA GLY A 60 34.15 23.52 -0.90
C GLY A 60 34.17 22.38 -1.94
N ASP A 61 33.07 21.63 -2.06
CA ASP A 61 32.96 20.52 -3.02
C ASP A 61 32.68 21.00 -4.45
N GLU A 62 33.17 20.24 -5.43
CA GLU A 62 32.86 20.46 -6.84
C GLU A 62 31.46 19.95 -7.19
N LEU A 63 30.66 20.76 -7.90
CA LEU A 63 29.33 20.39 -8.37
C LEU A 63 29.29 20.28 -9.90
N ILE A 64 29.02 19.07 -10.39
CA ILE A 64 28.78 18.78 -11.81
C ILE A 64 27.28 18.51 -12.02
N VAL A 65 26.63 19.31 -12.87
CA VAL A 65 25.19 19.20 -13.13
C VAL A 65 24.94 18.56 -14.50
N ASN A 66 24.44 17.33 -14.49
CA ASN A 66 24.00 16.62 -15.68
C ASN A 66 22.46 16.69 -15.79
N ARG A 67 21.94 17.23 -16.89
CA ARG A 67 20.49 17.32 -17.14
C ARG A 67 20.04 16.22 -18.08
N TYR A 68 18.90 15.62 -17.74
CA TYR A 68 18.31 14.52 -18.48
C TYR A 68 16.88 14.89 -18.88
N GLU A 69 16.53 14.58 -20.12
CA GLU A 69 15.16 14.68 -20.60
C GLU A 69 14.44 13.33 -20.44
N ARG A 70 13.12 13.39 -20.56
CA ARG A 70 12.28 12.20 -20.48
C ARG A 70 12.58 11.28 -21.66
N LEU A 71 12.82 10.00 -21.38
CA LEU A 71 13.12 9.01 -22.43
C LEU A 71 11.98 8.86 -23.43
N THR A 72 10.73 8.85 -22.95
CA THR A 72 9.52 8.80 -23.77
C THR A 72 8.73 10.10 -23.60
N PRO A 73 8.00 10.58 -24.62
CA PRO A 73 7.14 11.75 -24.47
C PRO A 73 5.93 11.47 -23.56
N LEU A 74 5.47 12.49 -22.84
CA LEU A 74 4.23 12.47 -22.05
C LEU A 74 3.24 13.45 -22.69
N GLU A 75 2.06 12.96 -23.02
CA GLU A 75 1.00 13.76 -23.67
C GLU A 75 -0.28 13.77 -22.83
N VAL A 76 -0.95 14.92 -22.81
CA VAL A 76 -2.27 15.02 -22.20
C VAL A 76 -3.32 14.61 -23.22
N ALA A 77 -4.20 13.68 -22.85
CA ALA A 77 -5.28 13.28 -23.73
C ALA A 77 -6.20 14.49 -24.05
N PRO A 78 -6.74 14.55 -25.28
CA PRO A 78 -7.58 15.67 -25.69
C PRO A 78 -8.89 15.74 -24.88
N TYR A 79 -9.43 14.58 -24.50
CA TYR A 79 -10.70 14.42 -23.77
C TYR A 79 -10.52 13.63 -22.47
N SER A 80 -11.42 13.88 -21.51
CA SER A 80 -11.56 13.09 -20.29
C SER A 80 -12.27 11.77 -20.57
N LEU A 81 -12.44 10.92 -19.56
CA LEU A 81 -13.30 9.74 -19.67
C LEU A 81 -14.81 10.05 -19.58
N GLU A 82 -15.22 11.32 -19.64
CA GLU A 82 -16.62 11.79 -19.60
C GLU A 82 -17.40 11.33 -18.35
N GLY A 83 -16.71 11.12 -17.23
CA GLY A 83 -17.30 10.60 -16.00
C GLY A 83 -17.59 9.10 -16.01
N LYS A 84 -17.24 8.37 -17.09
CA LYS A 84 -17.64 6.97 -17.29
C LYS A 84 -16.45 6.03 -17.13
N LEU A 85 -16.46 5.21 -16.08
CA LEU A 85 -15.41 4.21 -15.83
C LEU A 85 -15.40 3.08 -16.87
N LYS A 86 -16.50 2.87 -17.61
CA LYS A 86 -16.53 1.98 -18.79
C LYS A 86 -15.48 2.31 -19.87
N ASN A 87 -14.98 3.55 -19.91
CA ASN A 87 -14.00 4.01 -20.90
C ASN A 87 -12.54 3.73 -20.45
N VAL A 88 -12.36 3.08 -19.30
CA VAL A 88 -11.05 2.58 -18.85
C VAL A 88 -10.62 1.43 -19.77
N ASP A 89 -9.35 1.46 -20.17
CA ASP A 89 -8.74 0.51 -21.10
C ASP A 89 -7.56 -0.23 -20.45
N ARG A 90 -7.13 -1.32 -21.08
CA ARG A 90 -5.97 -2.12 -20.66
C ARG A 90 -4.71 -1.23 -20.58
N GLY A 91 -3.96 -1.37 -19.48
CA GLY A 91 -2.78 -0.56 -19.17
C GLY A 91 -3.08 0.78 -18.51
N ASP A 92 -4.35 1.08 -18.20
CA ASP A 92 -4.71 2.27 -17.44
C ASP A 92 -4.32 2.14 -15.96
N CYS A 93 -3.82 3.24 -15.39
CA CYS A 93 -3.67 3.45 -13.97
C CYS A 93 -4.65 4.50 -13.49
N VAL A 94 -5.68 4.08 -12.75
CA VAL A 94 -6.70 5.00 -12.20
C VAL A 94 -6.27 5.45 -10.81
N VAL A 95 -6.03 6.75 -10.65
CA VAL A 95 -5.48 7.33 -9.42
C VAL A 95 -6.57 7.99 -8.58
N THR A 96 -6.67 7.61 -7.31
CA THR A 96 -7.57 8.20 -6.31
C THR A 96 -6.95 8.19 -4.92
N PHE A 97 -7.40 9.08 -4.03
CA PHE A 97 -6.69 9.38 -2.77
C PHE A 97 -7.37 8.81 -1.52
N SER A 98 -8.37 7.94 -1.68
CA SER A 98 -9.08 7.27 -0.58
C SER A 98 -9.09 5.76 -0.78
N ARG A 99 -8.80 4.99 0.29
CA ARG A 99 -8.89 3.52 0.29
C ARG A 99 -10.28 3.04 -0.12
N ASN A 100 -11.33 3.71 0.35
CA ASN A 100 -12.70 3.38 -0.01
C ASN A 100 -12.94 3.64 -1.50
N ASP A 101 -12.45 4.76 -2.02
CA ASP A 101 -12.58 5.08 -3.45
C ASP A 101 -11.81 4.07 -4.31
N ILE A 102 -10.67 3.55 -3.85
CA ILE A 102 -9.91 2.51 -4.57
C ILE A 102 -10.75 1.24 -4.74
N PHE A 103 -11.29 0.69 -3.65
CA PHE A 103 -12.10 -0.53 -3.73
C PHE A 103 -13.42 -0.32 -4.46
N MET A 104 -14.05 0.85 -4.32
CA MET A 104 -15.25 1.20 -5.07
C MET A 104 -14.97 1.34 -6.57
N THR A 105 -13.86 1.98 -6.94
CA THR A 105 -13.46 2.16 -8.34
C THR A 105 -13.08 0.83 -8.96
N LYS A 106 -12.31 -0.02 -8.25
CA LYS A 106 -12.04 -1.41 -8.63
C LYS A 106 -13.33 -2.15 -8.99
N ARG A 107 -14.28 -2.21 -8.05
CA ARG A 107 -15.56 -2.94 -8.25
C ARG A 107 -16.37 -2.39 -9.42
N LYS A 108 -16.37 -1.07 -9.63
CA LYS A 108 -17.07 -0.44 -10.76
C LYS A 108 -16.42 -0.78 -12.10
N ILE A 109 -15.10 -0.68 -12.20
CA ILE A 109 -14.36 -1.03 -13.43
C ILE A 109 -14.57 -2.50 -13.76
N GLU A 110 -14.38 -3.41 -12.79
CA GLU A 110 -14.56 -4.86 -12.98
C GLU A 110 -16.01 -5.19 -13.41
N LYS A 111 -17.02 -4.49 -12.88
CA LYS A 111 -18.42 -4.69 -13.23
C LYS A 111 -18.79 -4.14 -14.61
N GLU A 112 -18.30 -2.96 -14.97
CA GLU A 112 -18.69 -2.25 -16.21
C GLU A 112 -17.89 -2.68 -17.43
N THR A 113 -16.61 -3.03 -17.25
CA THR A 113 -15.68 -3.34 -18.35
C THR A 113 -15.33 -4.83 -18.43
N GLY A 114 -15.48 -5.58 -17.34
CA GLY A 114 -14.97 -6.95 -17.22
C GLY A 114 -13.44 -7.05 -17.08
N LEU A 115 -12.72 -5.93 -17.08
CA LEU A 115 -11.26 -5.89 -16.89
C LEU A 115 -10.88 -6.13 -15.44
N ARG A 116 -9.78 -6.85 -15.21
CA ARG A 116 -9.29 -7.13 -13.85
C ARG A 116 -8.42 -6.01 -13.31
N CYS A 117 -8.64 -5.65 -12.04
CA CYS A 117 -7.98 -4.51 -11.41
C CYS A 117 -7.05 -4.93 -10.26
N ALA A 118 -5.77 -4.61 -10.39
CA ALA A 118 -4.80 -4.63 -9.29
C ALA A 118 -5.01 -3.38 -8.41
N VAL A 119 -4.62 -3.45 -7.14
CA VAL A 119 -4.78 -2.31 -6.21
C VAL A 119 -3.49 -1.96 -5.48
N VAL A 120 -3.18 -0.68 -5.40
CA VAL A 120 -1.99 -0.19 -4.68
C VAL A 120 -2.32 1.06 -3.89
N TYR A 121 -2.13 1.02 -2.58
CA TYR A 121 -2.34 2.18 -1.71
C TYR A 121 -1.33 2.24 -0.58
N GLY A 122 -1.11 3.43 -0.02
CA GLY A 122 -0.03 3.67 0.93
C GLY A 122 -0.06 2.82 2.22
N ARG A 123 -1.21 2.29 2.64
CA ARG A 123 -1.28 1.40 3.81
C ARG A 123 -0.77 -0.01 3.54
N LEU A 124 -0.76 -0.44 2.28
CA LEU A 124 -0.40 -1.78 1.88
C LEU A 124 1.11 -2.04 2.11
N PRO A 125 1.49 -3.23 2.64
CA PRO A 125 2.90 -3.59 2.82
C PRO A 125 3.71 -3.45 1.51
N PRO A 126 5.00 -3.04 1.58
CA PRO A 126 5.86 -2.95 0.39
C PRO A 126 5.89 -4.22 -0.46
N GLU A 127 5.94 -5.38 0.19
CA GLU A 127 5.98 -6.70 -0.42
C GLU A 127 4.70 -6.95 -1.24
N VAL A 128 3.53 -6.75 -0.64
CA VAL A 128 2.24 -6.89 -1.32
C VAL A 128 2.06 -5.83 -2.42
N ARG A 129 2.58 -4.61 -2.24
CA ARG A 129 2.61 -3.59 -3.31
C ARG A 129 3.45 -4.04 -4.51
N SER A 130 4.60 -4.66 -4.27
CA SER A 130 5.47 -5.19 -5.33
C SER A 130 4.79 -6.33 -6.07
N GLU A 131 4.07 -7.20 -5.37
CA GLU A 131 3.32 -8.30 -5.96
C GLU A 131 2.13 -7.80 -6.81
N GLN A 132 1.33 -6.86 -6.31
CA GLN A 132 0.25 -6.24 -7.09
C GLN A 132 0.79 -5.51 -8.33
N ALA A 133 1.96 -4.87 -8.21
CA ALA A 133 2.65 -4.27 -9.35
C ALA A 133 3.13 -5.33 -10.36
N GLN A 134 3.66 -6.46 -9.90
CA GLN A 134 4.08 -7.56 -10.75
C GLN A 134 2.90 -8.16 -11.50
N LEU A 135 1.77 -8.39 -10.81
CA LEU A 135 0.53 -8.86 -11.43
C LEU A 135 0.10 -7.90 -12.56
N PHE A 136 0.02 -6.60 -12.29
CA PHE A 136 -0.33 -5.62 -13.34
C PHE A 136 0.68 -5.58 -14.51
N ASN A 137 1.96 -5.81 -14.26
CA ASN A 137 3.00 -5.76 -15.28
C ASN A 137 3.09 -7.02 -16.15
N ASP A 138 2.51 -8.12 -15.69
CA ASP A 138 2.50 -9.40 -16.36
C ASP A 138 1.21 -9.55 -17.20
N GLU A 139 1.37 -9.67 -18.52
CA GLU A 139 0.25 -9.83 -19.45
C GLU A 139 -0.50 -11.16 -19.22
N GLU A 140 0.16 -12.19 -18.68
CA GLU A 140 -0.43 -13.52 -18.47
C GLU A 140 -1.19 -13.64 -17.15
N SER A 141 -0.88 -12.79 -16.17
CA SER A 141 -1.65 -12.70 -14.92
C SER A 141 -3.12 -12.33 -15.21
N GLY A 142 -3.30 -11.61 -16.33
CA GLY A 142 -4.48 -10.94 -16.85
C GLY A 142 -5.13 -9.94 -15.91
N TYR A 143 -4.35 -9.33 -15.01
CA TYR A 143 -4.66 -8.03 -14.44
C TYR A 143 -4.41 -6.95 -15.50
N ASP A 144 -5.47 -6.25 -15.89
CA ASP A 144 -5.46 -5.35 -17.03
C ASP A 144 -5.30 -3.88 -16.63
N VAL A 145 -5.74 -3.53 -15.43
CA VAL A 145 -5.84 -2.16 -14.91
C VAL A 145 -5.27 -2.12 -13.50
N ILE A 146 -4.74 -0.99 -13.07
CA ILE A 146 -4.32 -0.77 -11.68
C ILE A 146 -5.03 0.45 -11.09
N VAL A 147 -5.67 0.28 -9.95
CA VAL A 147 -6.28 1.38 -9.19
C VAL A 147 -5.38 1.72 -8.03
N ALA A 148 -4.86 2.95 -7.98
CA ALA A 148 -3.80 3.32 -7.06
C ALA A 148 -4.02 4.65 -6.33
N SER A 149 -3.34 4.82 -5.19
CA SER A 149 -3.15 6.14 -4.57
C SER A 149 -1.89 6.85 -5.06
N ASP A 150 -1.61 8.03 -4.52
CA ASP A 150 -0.33 8.74 -4.61
C ASP A 150 0.92 7.86 -4.35
N SER A 151 0.78 6.70 -3.70
CA SER A 151 1.85 5.72 -3.56
C SER A 151 2.40 5.18 -4.89
N VAL A 152 1.68 5.37 -6.01
CA VAL A 152 2.18 5.05 -7.35
C VAL A 152 3.28 6.01 -7.81
N GLY A 153 3.31 7.21 -7.23
CA GLY A 153 4.22 8.28 -7.58
C GLY A 153 5.69 7.98 -7.29
N MET A 154 6.01 6.95 -6.49
CA MET A 154 7.37 6.56 -6.11
C MET A 154 7.50 5.05 -5.81
N GLY A 155 8.68 4.49 -6.02
CA GLY A 155 9.08 3.21 -5.42
C GLY A 155 8.54 1.93 -6.06
N LEU A 156 7.72 2.01 -7.11
CA LEU A 156 7.26 0.85 -7.89
C LEU A 156 7.63 1.00 -9.37
N ASN A 157 7.99 -0.11 -9.99
CA ASN A 157 8.15 -0.18 -11.45
C ASN A 157 6.84 -0.68 -12.05
N LEU A 158 6.16 0.15 -12.84
CA LEU A 158 4.83 -0.12 -13.37
C LEU A 158 4.77 0.17 -14.87
N LYS A 159 4.19 -0.75 -15.64
CA LYS A 159 3.99 -0.65 -17.09
C LYS A 159 2.71 0.12 -17.45
N ILE A 160 2.61 1.37 -17.00
CA ILE A 160 1.39 2.17 -17.19
C ILE A 160 1.37 2.74 -18.61
N LYS A 161 0.31 2.51 -19.39
CA LYS A 161 0.10 3.15 -20.70
C LYS A 161 -0.46 4.56 -20.51
N ARG A 162 -1.49 4.68 -19.68
CA ARG A 162 -2.21 5.93 -19.43
C ARG A 162 -2.53 6.10 -17.95
N VAL A 163 -2.24 7.27 -17.40
CA VAL A 163 -2.66 7.67 -16.05
C VAL A 163 -4.00 8.39 -16.13
N VAL A 164 -4.96 8.00 -15.30
CA VAL A 164 -6.31 8.56 -15.22
C VAL A 164 -6.53 9.11 -13.82
N PHE A 165 -6.58 10.44 -13.66
CA PHE A 165 -6.94 11.06 -12.39
C PHE A 165 -8.44 10.96 -12.13
N LEU A 166 -8.84 10.24 -11.07
CA LEU A 166 -10.24 10.18 -10.65
C LEU A 166 -10.70 11.52 -10.04
N LYS A 167 -9.81 12.14 -9.28
CA LYS A 167 -9.98 13.42 -8.57
C LYS A 167 -8.64 14.17 -8.58
N THR A 168 -8.66 15.48 -8.32
CA THR A 168 -7.44 16.31 -8.18
C THR A 168 -7.31 16.95 -6.80
N ASP A 169 -8.03 16.41 -5.81
CA ASP A 169 -8.05 16.82 -4.41
C ASP A 169 -7.82 15.61 -3.49
N LYS A 170 -7.27 15.87 -2.30
CA LYS A 170 -6.97 14.85 -1.30
C LYS A 170 -7.32 15.34 0.12
N TRP A 171 -7.93 14.44 0.88
CA TRP A 171 -8.17 14.65 2.31
C TRP A 171 -6.85 14.66 3.10
N ASN A 172 -6.57 15.76 3.78
CA ASN A 172 -5.35 15.88 4.61
C ASN A 172 -5.55 15.37 6.05
N GLY A 173 -6.77 15.00 6.45
CA GLY A 173 -7.15 14.66 7.82
C GLY A 173 -8.18 15.65 8.42
N LYS A 174 -8.26 16.87 7.87
CA LYS A 174 -9.15 17.95 8.33
C LYS A 174 -10.05 18.48 7.22
N GLN A 175 -9.52 18.62 6.01
CA GLN A 175 -10.25 19.12 4.84
C GLN A 175 -9.69 18.50 3.55
N ASP A 176 -10.47 18.56 2.48
CA ASP A 176 -9.98 18.27 1.14
C ASP A 176 -9.13 19.44 0.64
N VAL A 177 -7.93 19.12 0.16
CA VAL A 177 -6.96 20.10 -0.35
C VAL A 177 -6.57 19.70 -1.77
N PRO A 178 -6.49 20.66 -2.71
CA PRO A 178 -5.99 20.40 -4.05
C PRO A 178 -4.58 19.78 -4.04
N LEU A 179 -4.33 18.88 -4.97
CA LEU A 179 -2.99 18.30 -5.13
C LEU A 179 -1.99 19.39 -5.54
N SER A 180 -0.76 19.26 -5.03
CA SER A 180 0.34 20.13 -5.43
C SER A 180 0.79 19.82 -6.86
N VAL A 181 1.27 20.84 -7.58
CA VAL A 181 1.80 20.70 -8.94
C VAL A 181 2.90 19.63 -9.03
N PRO A 182 3.89 19.58 -8.12
CA PRO A 182 4.91 18.52 -8.14
C PRO A 182 4.31 17.11 -8.02
N LEU A 183 3.30 16.93 -7.18
CA LEU A 183 2.65 15.62 -6.99
C LEU A 183 1.88 15.18 -8.24
N ILE A 184 1.15 16.09 -8.90
CA ILE A 184 0.45 15.79 -10.16
C ILE A 184 1.47 15.36 -11.22
N LYS A 185 2.57 16.10 -11.39
CA LYS A 185 3.63 15.76 -12.35
C LYS A 185 4.30 14.42 -12.02
N GLN A 186 4.57 14.17 -10.75
CA GLN A 186 5.19 12.93 -10.30
C GLN A 186 4.31 11.71 -10.62
N ILE A 187 3.00 11.82 -10.40
CA ILE A 187 2.04 10.76 -10.72
C ILE A 187 1.88 10.62 -12.23
N ALA A 188 1.65 11.72 -12.96
CA ALA A 188 1.48 11.71 -14.42
C ALA A 188 2.71 11.15 -15.15
N GLY A 189 3.91 11.49 -14.66
CA GLY A 189 5.18 11.02 -15.21
C GLY A 189 5.38 9.51 -15.17
N ARG A 190 4.54 8.76 -14.44
CA ARG A 190 4.56 7.29 -14.38
C ARG A 190 3.99 6.62 -15.64
N ALA A 191 3.24 7.34 -16.49
CA ALA A 191 2.72 6.80 -17.76
C ALA A 191 3.83 6.63 -18.80
N GLY A 192 3.94 5.51 -19.52
CA GLY A 192 4.86 5.34 -20.64
C GLY A 192 6.33 5.21 -20.27
N ARG A 193 6.68 4.66 -19.10
CA ARG A 193 8.10 4.46 -18.72
C ARG A 193 8.85 3.58 -19.72
N PHE A 194 10.07 3.99 -20.05
CA PHE A 194 10.94 3.31 -21.02
C PHE A 194 11.23 1.84 -20.66
N GLY A 195 11.32 0.99 -21.69
CA GLY A 195 11.74 -0.42 -21.57
C GLY A 195 10.66 -1.39 -21.10
N LEU A 196 9.41 -0.93 -20.96
CA LEU A 196 8.33 -1.70 -20.35
C LEU A 196 7.16 -2.02 -21.28
N ILE A 197 6.88 -1.16 -22.27
CA ILE A 197 5.86 -1.41 -23.29
C ILE A 197 6.57 -1.99 -24.51
N LYS A 198 6.45 -3.31 -24.75
CA LYS A 198 6.85 -3.89 -26.02
C LYS A 198 5.80 -3.53 -27.07
N SER A 199 6.21 -2.91 -28.17
CA SER A 199 5.35 -2.72 -29.34
C SER A 199 5.00 -4.11 -29.91
N LYS A 200 3.71 -4.45 -30.01
CA LYS A 200 3.25 -5.71 -30.59
C LYS A 200 3.33 -5.78 -32.12
N ASP A 201 3.81 -4.74 -32.79
CA ASP A 201 3.91 -4.72 -34.25
C ASP A 201 5.36 -4.88 -34.71
N LYS A 202 5.85 -6.14 -34.73
CA LYS A 202 6.91 -6.61 -35.64
C LYS A 202 7.14 -8.13 -35.70
N ASP A 203 6.20 -8.96 -35.23
CA ASP A 203 6.25 -10.42 -35.41
C ASP A 203 5.24 -10.88 -36.48
N LYS A 204 5.36 -10.34 -37.69
CA LYS A 204 4.96 -11.04 -38.92
C LYS A 204 6.06 -10.82 -39.95
N ASP A 205 6.61 -11.93 -40.41
CA ASP A 205 7.67 -12.11 -41.40
C ASP A 205 9.11 -11.88 -40.89
N THR A 206 9.68 -12.92 -40.28
CA THR A 206 10.74 -13.74 -40.91
C THR A 206 11.12 -14.90 -39.99
N ASP A 207 10.88 -16.13 -40.44
CA ASP A 207 11.53 -17.33 -39.90
C ASP A 207 13.04 -17.26 -40.18
N ALA A 208 13.87 -17.03 -39.16
CA ALA A 208 15.25 -17.51 -39.08
C ALA A 208 15.85 -17.27 -37.69
N ASP A 209 16.38 -18.34 -37.12
CA ASP A 209 17.34 -18.44 -36.01
C ASP A 209 16.95 -17.99 -34.60
N ALA A 210 16.57 -19.00 -33.83
CA ALA A 210 16.57 -19.04 -32.38
C ALA A 210 17.99 -18.84 -31.81
N SER A 211 18.37 -17.59 -31.53
CA SER A 211 19.47 -17.22 -30.62
C SER A 211 19.42 -15.72 -30.30
N SER A 212 18.34 -15.22 -29.69
CA SER A 212 18.31 -13.83 -29.20
C SER A 212 18.71 -13.76 -27.72
N ASN A 213 19.95 -13.29 -27.53
CA ASN A 213 20.51 -12.85 -26.27
C ASN A 213 19.49 -12.03 -25.45
N LYS A 214 19.27 -12.43 -24.20
CA LYS A 214 18.63 -11.61 -23.18
C LYS A 214 19.56 -10.43 -22.83
N THR A 215 19.55 -9.37 -23.63
CA THR A 215 20.27 -8.13 -23.30
C THR A 215 19.57 -7.41 -22.16
N HIS A 216 20.19 -7.47 -20.97
CA HIS A 216 19.84 -6.61 -19.85
C HIS A 216 20.05 -5.13 -20.22
N PRO A 217 19.22 -4.20 -19.70
CA PRO A 217 19.31 -2.76 -19.98
C PRO A 217 20.62 -2.09 -19.49
N GLY A 218 21.52 -2.82 -18.82
CA GLY A 218 22.85 -2.34 -18.43
C GLY A 218 23.94 -2.45 -19.52
N SER A 219 23.62 -3.00 -20.71
CA SER A 219 24.59 -3.18 -21.81
C SER A 219 24.40 -2.22 -22.99
N MET A 220 23.40 -1.34 -22.93
CA MET A 220 23.06 -0.42 -24.02
C MET A 220 23.72 0.94 -23.82
N ASN A 221 24.28 1.52 -24.88
CA ASN A 221 24.77 2.89 -24.83
C ASN A 221 23.61 3.91 -24.85
N ALA A 222 23.86 5.14 -24.41
CA ALA A 222 22.82 6.18 -24.30
C ALA A 222 22.08 6.44 -25.63
N ALA A 223 22.77 6.31 -26.77
CA ALA A 223 22.18 6.50 -28.10
C ALA A 223 21.20 5.37 -28.47
N GLN A 224 21.51 4.12 -28.12
CA GLN A 224 20.62 2.98 -28.30
C GLN A 224 19.37 3.09 -27.44
N VAL A 225 19.52 3.50 -26.17
CA VAL A 225 18.39 3.76 -25.26
C VAL A 225 17.49 4.84 -25.83
N ALA A 226 18.06 5.97 -26.28
CA ALA A 226 17.30 7.05 -26.89
C ALA A 226 16.56 6.62 -28.17
N SER A 227 17.21 5.86 -29.05
CA SER A 227 16.60 5.35 -30.28
C SER A 227 15.43 4.40 -30.03
N ILE A 228 15.53 3.52 -29.03
CA ILE A 228 14.43 2.61 -28.67
C ILE A 228 13.31 3.41 -28.00
N ALA A 229 13.64 4.42 -27.18
CA ALA A 229 12.66 5.20 -26.46
C ALA A 229 11.80 6.05 -27.41
N ALA A 230 12.42 6.60 -28.46
CA ALA A 230 11.73 7.33 -29.52
C ALA A 230 10.76 6.45 -30.34
N SER A 231 10.96 5.14 -30.36
CA SER A 231 10.06 4.18 -31.04
C SER A 231 8.84 3.76 -30.21
N GLN A 232 8.83 4.07 -28.91
CA GLN A 232 7.74 3.70 -28.02
C GLN A 232 6.61 4.74 -28.06
N PRO A 233 5.34 4.31 -27.91
CA PRO A 233 4.23 5.26 -27.87
C PRO A 233 4.34 6.21 -26.68
N PRO A 234 3.83 7.45 -26.80
CA PRO A 234 3.82 8.39 -25.69
C PRO A 234 3.05 7.83 -24.49
N GLY A 235 3.52 8.17 -23.29
CA GLY A 235 2.69 8.01 -22.10
C GLY A 235 1.53 8.99 -22.15
N LEU A 236 0.33 8.53 -21.82
CA LEU A 236 -0.85 9.40 -21.81
C LEU A 236 -1.25 9.76 -20.39
N VAL A 237 -1.77 10.97 -20.20
CA VAL A 237 -2.43 11.38 -18.96
C VAL A 237 -3.79 11.99 -19.27
N THR A 238 -4.80 11.58 -18.52
CA THR A 238 -6.16 12.12 -18.61
C THR A 238 -6.80 12.16 -17.21
N ALA A 239 -8.04 12.58 -17.14
CA ALA A 239 -8.85 12.54 -15.93
C ALA A 239 -10.21 11.88 -16.20
N LEU A 240 -10.91 11.50 -15.14
CA LEU A 240 -12.26 10.98 -15.24
C LEU A 240 -13.24 12.07 -15.72
N ARG A 241 -13.08 13.30 -15.25
CA ARG A 241 -13.94 14.46 -15.51
C ARG A 241 -13.16 15.59 -16.17
N ASP A 242 -13.85 16.46 -16.91
CA ASP A 242 -13.23 17.57 -17.64
C ASP A 242 -12.61 18.62 -16.71
N ASP A 243 -13.26 18.93 -15.59
CA ASP A 243 -12.74 19.84 -14.55
C ASP A 243 -11.35 19.43 -14.05
N SER A 244 -11.19 18.14 -13.78
CA SER A 244 -9.94 17.53 -13.33
C SER A 244 -8.90 17.49 -14.46
N LEU A 245 -9.33 17.32 -15.72
CA LEU A 245 -8.43 17.32 -16.87
C LEU A 245 -7.82 18.71 -17.09
N GLU A 246 -8.62 19.78 -16.98
CA GLU A 246 -8.14 21.16 -17.07
C GLU A 246 -7.08 21.44 -15.99
N ARG A 247 -7.35 21.03 -14.75
CA ARG A 247 -6.40 21.17 -13.64
C ARG A 247 -5.09 20.42 -13.89
N VAL A 248 -5.16 19.22 -14.46
CA VAL A 248 -3.96 18.44 -14.83
C VAL A 248 -3.20 19.15 -15.95
N LYS A 249 -3.87 19.67 -16.99
CA LYS A 249 -3.23 20.44 -18.07
C LYS A 249 -2.47 21.66 -17.52
N GLU A 250 -3.13 22.44 -16.66
CA GLU A 250 -2.54 23.60 -16.00
C GLU A 250 -1.31 23.20 -15.18
N ALA A 251 -1.41 22.18 -14.33
CA ALA A 251 -0.31 21.70 -13.50
C ALA A 251 0.90 21.21 -14.32
N LEU A 252 0.69 20.50 -15.43
CA LEU A 252 1.79 20.04 -16.28
C LEU A 252 2.50 21.19 -17.00
N SER A 253 1.77 22.26 -17.35
CA SER A 253 2.35 23.46 -17.97
C SER A 253 3.06 24.40 -16.98
N THR A 254 2.72 24.31 -15.69
CA THR A 254 3.27 25.18 -14.64
C THR A 254 4.66 24.73 -14.21
N SER A 255 5.65 25.62 -14.09
CA SER A 255 6.98 25.24 -13.56
C SER A 255 6.91 24.87 -12.08
N ASN A 256 7.70 23.88 -11.63
CA ASN A 256 7.77 23.56 -10.20
C ASN A 256 8.42 24.72 -9.42
N PRO A 257 7.97 25.01 -8.19
CA PRO A 257 8.63 25.99 -7.34
C PRO A 257 10.05 25.53 -7.03
N LYS A 258 10.99 26.48 -6.96
CA LYS A 258 12.37 26.19 -6.56
C LYS A 258 12.42 25.75 -5.10
N VAL A 259 13.36 24.86 -4.80
CA VAL A 259 13.61 24.43 -3.42
C VAL A 259 14.56 25.43 -2.76
N GLU A 260 14.06 26.19 -1.79
CA GLU A 260 14.81 27.30 -1.18
C GLU A 260 15.63 26.91 0.06
N HIS A 261 15.23 25.84 0.76
CA HIS A 261 15.82 25.48 2.05
C HIS A 261 15.99 23.97 2.22
N ALA A 262 17.11 23.58 2.82
CA ALA A 262 17.36 22.24 3.33
C ALA A 262 16.90 22.11 4.78
N ARG A 263 16.31 20.97 5.15
CA ARG A 263 15.96 20.67 6.54
C ARG A 263 17.16 20.11 7.27
N VAL A 264 17.38 20.54 8.50
CA VAL A 264 18.47 20.05 9.34
C VAL A 264 17.86 19.42 10.58
N ASP A 265 18.07 18.12 10.75
CA ASP A 265 17.67 17.42 11.95
C ASP A 265 18.63 17.74 13.09
N ILE A 266 18.11 17.62 14.30
CA ILE A 266 18.89 17.81 15.50
C ILE A 266 19.69 16.54 15.80
N ALA A 267 21.01 16.69 15.95
CA ALA A 267 21.87 15.59 16.37
C ALA A 267 21.71 15.30 17.87
N ASN A 268 21.71 14.01 18.23
CA ASN A 268 21.56 13.52 19.61
C ASN A 268 22.51 14.20 20.65
N PRO A 269 23.80 14.50 20.33
CA PRO A 269 24.68 15.17 21.28
C PRO A 269 24.19 16.55 21.73
N ASN A 270 23.63 17.35 20.82
CA ASN A 270 23.11 18.68 21.13
C ASN A 270 21.86 18.59 22.01
N THR A 271 20.99 17.63 21.72
CA THR A 271 19.79 17.36 22.51
C THR A 271 20.13 16.91 23.92
N GLN A 272 21.14 16.04 24.07
CA GLN A 272 21.59 15.56 25.38
C GLN A 272 22.25 16.68 26.20
N ALA A 273 23.12 17.49 25.58
CA ALA A 273 23.75 18.62 26.25
C ALA A 273 22.71 19.65 26.74
N LEU A 274 21.70 19.94 25.90
CA LEU A 274 20.62 20.84 26.32
C LEU A 274 19.75 20.21 27.41
N ALA A 275 19.43 18.92 27.33
CA ALA A 275 18.67 18.22 28.35
C ALA A 275 19.39 18.23 29.72
N GLN A 276 20.72 18.19 29.73
CA GLN A 276 21.52 18.34 30.96
C GLN A 276 21.52 19.76 31.52
N ALA A 277 21.38 20.77 30.65
CA ALA A 277 21.32 22.17 31.04
C ALA A 277 19.92 22.60 31.54
N LEU A 278 18.87 21.86 31.18
CA LEU A 278 17.50 22.13 31.61
C LEU A 278 17.17 21.49 32.97
N PRO A 279 16.18 22.02 33.71
CA PRO A 279 15.78 21.46 34.99
C PRO A 279 15.41 19.97 34.92
N PRO A 280 15.67 19.19 35.98
CA PRO A 280 15.23 17.80 36.05
C PRO A 280 13.71 17.69 35.85
N GLY A 281 13.30 16.78 34.97
CA GLY A 281 11.89 16.55 34.66
C GLY A 281 11.31 17.41 33.55
N THR A 282 12.13 18.19 32.82
CA THR A 282 11.69 18.86 31.58
C THR A 282 11.20 17.85 30.53
N GLY A 283 10.10 18.19 29.84
CA GLY A 283 9.53 17.40 28.76
C GLY A 283 10.38 17.46 27.49
N ILE A 284 10.26 16.45 26.61
CA ILE A 284 10.83 16.51 25.26
C ILE A 284 10.24 17.71 24.49
N THR A 285 8.97 18.02 24.73
CA THR A 285 8.30 19.18 24.13
C THR A 285 9.04 20.49 24.42
N ASP A 286 9.25 20.78 25.70
CA ASP A 286 9.94 21.98 26.16
C ASP A 286 11.40 22.00 25.69
N LEU A 287 12.03 20.83 25.65
CA LEU A 287 13.38 20.67 25.12
C LEU A 287 13.44 21.09 23.65
N LEU A 288 12.58 20.56 22.79
CA LEU A 288 12.55 20.89 21.35
C LEU A 288 12.18 22.36 21.09
N GLU A 289 11.25 22.93 21.87
CA GLU A 289 10.94 24.36 21.80
C GLU A 289 12.14 25.22 22.20
N THR A 290 12.81 24.88 23.29
CA THR A 290 14.06 25.55 23.68
C THR A 290 15.10 25.46 22.58
N MET A 291 15.25 24.30 21.93
CA MET A 291 16.14 24.13 20.79
C MET A 291 15.76 25.03 19.62
N ARG A 292 14.47 25.12 19.29
CA ARG A 292 13.98 26.01 18.23
C ARG A 292 14.35 27.46 18.49
N LEU A 293 14.24 27.91 19.74
CA LEU A 293 14.57 29.29 20.13
C LEU A 293 16.08 29.57 20.12
N LEU A 294 16.91 28.57 20.47
CA LEU A 294 18.36 28.72 20.54
C LEU A 294 19.07 28.44 19.20
N ALA A 295 18.43 27.71 18.28
CA ALA A 295 19.04 27.29 17.03
C ALA A 295 19.43 28.48 16.15
N ARG A 296 20.73 28.60 15.87
CA ARG A 296 21.26 29.50 14.85
C ARG A 296 21.63 28.68 13.63
N LEU A 297 20.85 28.82 12.58
CA LEU A 297 20.97 28.02 11.37
C LEU A 297 21.71 28.79 10.27
N PRO A 298 22.56 28.12 9.47
CA PRO A 298 23.15 28.71 8.27
C PRO A 298 22.08 29.19 7.27
N PRO A 299 22.44 30.09 6.33
CA PRO A 299 21.59 30.46 5.22
C PRO A 299 21.05 29.23 4.48
N HIS A 300 19.85 29.33 3.91
CA HIS A 300 19.23 28.24 3.15
C HIS A 300 19.00 26.93 3.94
N THR A 301 18.98 27.01 5.27
CA THR A 301 18.61 25.86 6.12
C THR A 301 17.44 26.21 7.04
N LYS A 302 16.61 25.22 7.34
CA LYS A 302 15.52 25.31 8.32
C LYS A 302 15.57 24.11 9.25
N LEU A 303 15.11 24.28 10.48
CA LEU A 303 15.10 23.19 11.44
C LEU A 303 14.10 22.12 10.97
N GLY A 304 14.51 20.86 10.95
CA GLY A 304 13.64 19.71 10.78
C GLY A 304 13.08 19.32 12.14
N LEU A 305 12.00 19.96 12.56
CA LEU A 305 11.24 19.52 13.73
C LEU A 305 9.95 18.85 13.27
N PRO A 306 9.79 17.53 13.48
CA PRO A 306 8.55 16.83 13.17
C PRO A 306 7.37 17.50 13.87
N ASN A 307 6.31 17.82 13.12
CA ASN A 307 5.01 18.30 13.61
C ASN A 307 4.96 19.65 14.36
N LEU A 308 6.09 20.32 14.65
CA LEU A 308 6.08 21.60 15.37
C LEU A 308 5.67 22.78 14.45
N GLU A 309 6.15 22.78 13.21
CA GLU A 309 5.85 23.87 12.24
C GLU A 309 4.40 23.82 11.73
N GLN A 310 3.84 22.63 11.52
CA GLN A 310 2.45 22.47 11.06
C GLN A 310 1.41 22.83 12.15
N ARG A 311 1.86 23.10 13.39
CA ARG A 311 0.99 23.31 14.56
C ARG A 311 1.25 24.64 15.30
N ALA A 312 1.91 25.63 14.68
CA ALA A 312 2.08 26.98 15.24
C ALA A 312 1.14 28.02 14.57
N PRO A 313 0.61 29.03 15.32
CA PRO A 313 0.92 29.37 16.71
C PRO A 313 -0.18 28.82 17.65
N MET A 314 -0.09 27.55 18.04
CA MET A 314 -0.95 27.04 19.11
C MET A 314 -0.33 27.42 20.47
N PRO A 315 -1.13 27.81 21.46
CA PRO A 315 -0.63 28.26 22.77
C PRO A 315 0.20 27.19 23.47
N SER A 316 1.13 27.64 24.30
CA SER A 316 2.24 26.94 24.98
C SER A 316 1.86 25.84 25.98
N LYS A 317 0.70 25.18 25.83
CA LYS A 317 0.20 24.15 26.74
C LYS A 317 -0.24 22.85 26.06
N LEU A 318 -0.04 22.68 24.75
CA LEU A 318 -0.34 21.41 24.09
C LEU A 318 0.87 20.47 24.11
N HIS A 319 0.62 19.26 24.61
CA HIS A 319 1.49 18.09 24.58
C HIS A 319 1.89 17.74 23.13
N VAL A 320 3.12 18.08 22.70
CA VAL A 320 3.56 17.93 21.29
C VAL A 320 3.56 16.46 20.84
N PHE A 321 3.77 15.54 21.78
CA PHE A 321 3.73 14.10 21.55
C PHE A 321 2.40 13.46 21.96
N ASN A 322 1.33 14.24 22.10
CA ASN A 322 -0.02 13.70 22.15
C ASN A 322 -0.46 13.31 20.73
N PHE A 323 -0.63 12.01 20.54
CA PHE A 323 -1.01 11.42 19.25
C PHE A 323 -2.53 11.29 19.05
N ASP A 324 -3.33 11.69 20.04
CA ASP A 324 -4.77 11.87 19.87
C ASP A 324 -5.07 13.32 19.43
N SER A 325 -5.36 13.48 18.14
CA SER A 325 -5.68 14.81 17.58
C SER A 325 -7.09 15.27 17.91
N ASP A 326 -7.98 14.34 18.29
CA ASP A 326 -9.37 14.64 18.63
C ASP A 326 -9.51 15.00 20.11
N ARG A 327 -8.58 14.53 20.96
CA ARG A 327 -8.51 14.80 22.41
C ARG A 327 -7.09 15.24 22.82
N PRO A 328 -6.65 16.44 22.42
CA PRO A 328 -5.30 16.95 22.71
C PRO A 328 -5.02 17.14 24.21
N ASP A 329 -6.08 17.21 25.00
CA ASP A 329 -6.14 17.30 26.46
C ASP A 329 -5.99 15.93 27.17
N ASP A 330 -6.17 14.82 26.47
CA ASP A 330 -6.02 13.47 27.02
C ASP A 330 -4.53 13.07 27.09
N VAL A 331 -3.93 13.29 28.26
CA VAL A 331 -2.52 12.96 28.54
C VAL A 331 -2.18 11.47 28.43
N SER A 332 -3.18 10.58 28.39
CA SER A 332 -2.94 9.13 28.30
C SER A 332 -2.35 8.67 26.96
N PHE A 333 -2.33 9.57 25.96
CA PHE A 333 -1.75 9.38 24.63
C PHE A 333 -0.48 10.21 24.40
N ASP A 334 0.01 10.92 25.42
CA ASP A 334 1.25 11.69 25.34
C ASP A 334 2.46 10.81 25.70
N ILE A 335 3.28 10.47 24.70
CA ILE A 335 4.49 9.68 24.91
C ILE A 335 5.46 10.38 25.86
N ASP A 336 5.54 11.71 25.84
CA ASP A 336 6.48 12.49 26.65
C ASP A 336 6.21 12.28 28.15
N LEU A 337 4.92 12.29 28.53
CA LEU A 337 4.47 12.04 29.89
C LEU A 337 4.55 10.55 30.27
N LEU A 338 4.14 9.66 29.37
CA LEU A 338 4.17 8.21 29.59
C LEU A 338 5.58 7.65 29.74
N THR A 339 6.61 8.35 29.30
CA THR A 339 7.99 7.84 29.33
C THR A 339 8.87 8.67 30.26
N ARG A 340 8.28 9.48 31.14
CA ARG A 340 9.01 10.43 32.00
C ARG A 340 10.02 9.77 32.94
N SER A 341 9.78 8.51 33.29
CA SER A 341 10.68 7.69 34.11
C SER A 341 11.92 7.20 33.36
N LEU A 342 11.91 7.23 32.02
CA LEU A 342 13.00 6.73 31.17
C LEU A 342 14.08 7.79 30.90
N PRO A 343 15.31 7.38 30.57
CA PRO A 343 16.34 8.29 30.10
C PRO A 343 15.91 9.08 28.86
N ILE A 344 16.37 10.34 28.74
CA ILE A 344 16.01 11.20 27.61
C ILE A 344 16.34 10.58 26.25
N SER A 345 17.41 9.80 26.15
CA SER A 345 17.80 9.09 24.93
C SER A 345 16.75 8.07 24.48
N GLU A 346 16.16 7.32 25.40
CA GLU A 346 15.11 6.34 25.10
C GLU A 346 13.80 7.04 24.79
N ARG A 347 13.45 8.07 25.57
CA ARG A 347 12.27 8.92 25.34
C ARG A 347 12.28 9.48 23.92
N LEU A 348 13.43 10.00 23.45
CA LEU A 348 13.59 10.51 22.09
C LEU A 348 13.41 9.42 21.03
N VAL A 349 13.95 8.21 21.25
CA VAL A 349 13.76 7.07 20.33
C VAL A 349 12.28 6.71 20.22
N LEU A 350 11.57 6.64 21.34
CA LEU A 350 10.13 6.32 21.38
C LEU A 350 9.28 7.43 20.75
N ALA A 351 9.64 8.69 20.99
CA ALA A 351 8.97 9.85 20.39
C ALA A 351 9.13 9.92 18.86
N GLN A 352 10.27 9.42 18.34
CA GLN A 352 10.55 9.36 16.90
C GLN A 352 10.05 8.06 16.24
N ALA A 353 9.41 7.17 16.99
CA ALA A 353 9.00 5.87 16.48
C ALA A 353 7.99 6.03 15.32
N PRO A 354 8.19 5.33 14.18
CA PRO A 354 7.37 5.48 12.98
C PRO A 354 6.05 4.71 13.14
N VAL A 355 5.12 5.24 13.93
CA VAL A 355 3.79 4.66 14.13
C VAL A 355 2.77 5.37 13.25
N ARG A 356 1.79 4.61 12.75
CA ARG A 356 0.62 5.16 12.08
C ARG A 356 -0.36 5.73 13.10
N TRP A 357 -0.03 6.87 13.71
CA TRP A 357 -0.81 7.46 14.81
C TRP A 357 -2.27 7.79 14.48
N ARG A 358 -2.60 7.98 13.20
CA ARG A 358 -3.98 8.17 12.73
C ARG A 358 -4.84 6.91 12.82
N ASP A 359 -4.24 5.74 12.87
CA ASP A 359 -4.93 4.47 13.06
C ASP A 359 -5.14 4.23 14.57
N PRO A 360 -6.38 4.24 15.08
CA PRO A 360 -6.65 4.08 16.51
C PRO A 360 -6.14 2.75 17.07
N THR A 361 -6.23 1.67 16.30
CA THR A 361 -5.85 0.33 16.77
C THR A 361 -4.33 0.23 16.84
N ALA A 362 -3.63 0.64 15.78
CA ALA A 362 -2.16 0.68 15.77
C ALA A 362 -1.59 1.64 16.83
N ARG A 363 -2.25 2.80 17.06
CA ARG A 363 -1.89 3.74 18.13
C ARG A 363 -1.98 3.09 19.51
N LYS A 364 -3.11 2.44 19.83
CA LYS A 364 -3.29 1.78 21.14
C LYS A 364 -2.28 0.65 21.34
N ALA A 365 -2.03 -0.16 20.31
CA ALA A 365 -1.05 -1.25 20.37
C ALA A 365 0.38 -0.72 20.58
N GLY A 366 0.77 0.35 19.86
CA GLY A 366 2.05 1.02 20.07
C GLY A 366 2.22 1.58 21.48
N LEU A 367 1.16 2.17 22.05
CA LEU A 367 1.16 2.63 23.44
C LEU A 367 1.26 1.47 24.44
N ALA A 368 0.64 0.32 24.16
CA ALA A 368 0.79 -0.87 24.99
C ALA A 368 2.25 -1.35 25.03
N PHE A 369 2.95 -1.36 23.89
CA PHE A 369 4.37 -1.66 23.85
C PHE A 369 5.21 -0.69 24.69
N ILE A 370 4.94 0.61 24.58
CA ILE A 370 5.67 1.64 25.34
C ILE A 370 5.43 1.47 26.85
N LYS A 371 4.18 1.28 27.27
CA LYS A 371 3.83 1.06 28.70
C LYS A 371 4.45 -0.23 29.24
N ALA A 372 4.45 -1.30 28.45
CA ALA A 372 5.09 -2.56 28.84
C ALA A 372 6.60 -2.40 28.98
N TYR A 373 7.23 -1.65 28.08
CA TYR A 373 8.64 -1.33 28.15
C TYR A 373 8.98 -0.49 29.39
N GLU A 374 8.23 0.59 29.65
CA GLU A 374 8.42 1.43 30.84
C GLU A 374 8.28 0.62 32.14
N ALA A 375 7.26 -0.23 32.24
CA ALA A 375 6.98 -0.95 33.48
C ALA A 375 7.87 -2.18 33.72
N LYS A 376 8.30 -2.88 32.66
CA LYS A 376 8.94 -4.21 32.79
C LYS A 376 10.28 -4.32 32.08
N MET A 377 10.67 -3.32 31.28
CA MET A 377 11.82 -3.36 30.37
C MET A 377 11.80 -4.56 29.40
N HIS A 378 10.64 -5.20 29.20
CA HIS A 378 10.45 -6.35 28.33
C HIS A 378 9.05 -6.31 27.72
N VAL A 379 8.97 -6.41 26.39
CA VAL A 379 7.73 -6.32 25.63
C VAL A 379 7.45 -7.65 24.93
N ASN A 380 6.39 -8.33 25.36
CA ASN A 380 5.95 -9.57 24.74
C ASN A 380 4.85 -9.31 23.70
N ILE A 381 5.14 -9.55 22.41
CA ILE A 381 4.24 -9.21 21.30
C ILE A 381 2.84 -9.79 21.50
N ARG A 382 2.72 -11.12 21.69
CA ARG A 382 1.41 -11.78 21.81
C ARG A 382 0.64 -11.37 23.05
N LYS A 383 1.33 -11.14 24.17
CA LYS A 383 0.70 -10.69 25.41
C LYS A 383 0.18 -9.27 25.28
N GLU A 384 0.99 -8.36 24.75
CA GLU A 384 0.65 -6.94 24.66
C GLU A 384 -0.31 -6.64 23.49
N LEU A 385 -0.41 -7.52 22.48
CA LEU A 385 -1.40 -7.40 21.40
C LEU A 385 -2.74 -8.11 21.67
N ARG A 386 -2.88 -8.82 22.79
CA ARG A 386 -4.09 -9.57 23.14
C ARG A 386 -5.29 -8.64 23.33
N GLY A 387 -6.45 -8.99 22.75
CA GLY A 387 -7.69 -8.25 22.94
C GLY A 387 -7.81 -6.98 22.08
N PHE A 388 -6.83 -6.70 21.21
CA PHE A 388 -6.96 -5.66 20.19
C PHE A 388 -7.65 -6.16 18.90
N GLY A 389 -7.93 -7.47 18.79
CA GLY A 389 -8.53 -8.07 17.60
C GLY A 389 -7.55 -8.14 16.41
N LEU A 390 -6.25 -7.93 16.66
CA LEU A 390 -5.22 -7.92 15.63
C LEU A 390 -4.69 -9.33 15.36
N VAL A 391 -4.27 -10.03 16.43
CA VAL A 391 -3.75 -11.40 16.33
C VAL A 391 -4.90 -12.35 15.98
N GLU A 392 -6.06 -12.10 16.56
CA GLU A 392 -7.30 -12.84 16.30
C GLU A 392 -7.68 -12.75 14.81
N ALA A 393 -7.59 -11.56 14.20
CA ALA A 393 -7.86 -11.39 12.77
C ALA A 393 -6.86 -12.16 11.87
N LEU A 394 -5.61 -12.33 12.30
CA LEU A 394 -4.64 -13.17 11.58
C LEU A 394 -5.00 -14.65 11.70
N GLU A 395 -5.35 -15.11 12.90
CA GLU A 395 -5.76 -16.49 13.17
C GLU A 395 -7.02 -16.85 12.37
N ASP A 396 -8.02 -15.97 12.34
CA ASP A 396 -9.24 -16.12 11.55
C ASP A 396 -8.92 -16.30 10.05
N VAL A 397 -8.06 -15.43 9.50
CA VAL A 397 -7.67 -15.50 8.08
C VAL A 397 -6.88 -16.76 7.77
N GLN A 398 -6.03 -17.22 8.70
CA GLN A 398 -5.30 -18.49 8.55
C GLN A 398 -6.27 -19.67 8.51
N GLU A 399 -7.25 -19.72 9.42
CA GLU A 399 -8.27 -20.77 9.44
C GLU A 399 -9.06 -20.80 8.13
N LEU A 400 -9.54 -19.64 7.67
CA LEU A 400 -10.29 -19.53 6.43
C LEU A 400 -9.45 -19.93 5.21
N LYS A 401 -8.17 -19.57 5.17
CA LYS A 401 -7.25 -19.97 4.10
C LYS A 401 -7.03 -21.49 4.09
N GLU A 402 -6.98 -22.13 5.25
CA GLU A 402 -6.91 -23.59 5.34
C GLU A 402 -8.19 -24.28 4.84
N LYS A 403 -9.37 -23.78 5.25
CA LYS A 403 -10.67 -24.24 4.74
C LYS A 403 -10.71 -24.14 3.21
N TRP A 404 -10.30 -23.00 2.66
CA TRP A 404 -10.24 -22.79 1.20
C TRP A 404 -9.34 -23.81 0.51
N ARG A 405 -8.14 -24.02 1.05
CA ARG A 405 -7.16 -24.95 0.49
C ARG A 405 -7.67 -26.39 0.55
N ARG A 406 -8.40 -26.77 1.61
CA ARG A 406 -9.08 -28.07 1.70
C ARG A 406 -10.15 -28.17 0.60
N GLN A 407 -11.04 -27.19 0.47
CA GLN A 407 -12.08 -27.16 -0.56
C GLN A 407 -11.54 -27.31 -1.99
N GLN A 408 -10.45 -26.61 -2.33
CA GLN A 408 -9.81 -26.76 -3.65
C GLN A 408 -9.20 -28.16 -3.90
N LYS A 409 -8.81 -28.91 -2.87
CA LYS A 409 -8.31 -30.28 -3.04
C LYS A 409 -9.41 -31.31 -3.31
N TYR A 410 -10.65 -30.99 -2.96
CA TYR A 410 -11.78 -31.91 -3.02
C TYR A 410 -12.79 -31.58 -4.13
N THR A 411 -12.67 -30.42 -4.79
CA THR A 411 -13.54 -29.99 -5.90
C THR A 411 -13.60 -30.97 -7.08
N ASN A 412 -12.57 -31.80 -7.28
CA ASN A 412 -12.53 -32.82 -8.34
C ASN A 412 -12.60 -34.27 -7.82
N LYS A 413 -12.91 -34.50 -6.54
CA LYS A 413 -12.95 -35.86 -5.96
C LYS A 413 -14.38 -36.41 -5.90
N ARG A 414 -14.56 -37.66 -6.38
CA ARG A 414 -15.85 -38.38 -6.42
C ARG A 414 -16.39 -38.80 -5.04
N LYS A 415 -15.55 -38.88 -4.00
CA LYS A 415 -15.95 -39.18 -2.61
C LYS A 415 -15.37 -38.14 -1.67
N LEU A 416 -16.26 -37.55 -0.87
CA LEU A 416 -15.95 -36.53 0.13
C LEU A 416 -15.96 -37.20 1.53
N PRO A 417 -15.04 -36.85 2.44
CA PRO A 417 -15.08 -37.30 3.84
C PRO A 417 -16.38 -36.85 4.56
N GLU A 418 -16.84 -37.57 5.59
CA GLU A 418 -18.03 -37.20 6.38
C GLU A 418 -17.89 -35.82 7.07
N ASP A 419 -16.68 -35.47 7.52
CA ASP A 419 -16.35 -34.18 8.14
C ASP A 419 -16.13 -33.03 7.13
N TYR A 420 -16.37 -33.28 5.83
CA TYR A 420 -16.13 -32.29 4.79
C TYR A 420 -17.09 -31.08 4.88
N ARG A 421 -18.33 -31.30 5.34
CA ARG A 421 -19.37 -30.26 5.40
C ARG A 421 -19.05 -29.12 6.38
N SER A 422 -18.37 -29.40 7.49
CA SER A 422 -17.90 -28.38 8.44
C SER A 422 -16.62 -27.66 8.00
N SER A 423 -16.00 -28.11 6.90
CA SER A 423 -14.70 -27.63 6.40
C SER A 423 -14.80 -26.77 5.14
N ILE A 424 -16.01 -26.48 4.65
CA ILE A 424 -16.28 -25.65 3.46
C ILE A 424 -16.39 -24.19 3.89
N LEU A 425 -15.89 -23.24 3.07
CA LEU A 425 -16.21 -21.83 3.28
C LEU A 425 -17.69 -21.59 3.01
N ASP A 426 -18.41 -21.16 4.05
CA ASP A 426 -19.78 -20.70 3.91
C ASP A 426 -19.85 -19.19 3.59
N GLN A 427 -21.08 -18.71 3.36
CA GLN A 427 -21.34 -17.31 3.04
C GLN A 427 -21.06 -16.37 4.22
N ASP A 428 -21.11 -16.88 5.45
CA ASP A 428 -20.84 -16.15 6.68
C ASP A 428 -19.33 -15.99 6.91
N ASP A 429 -18.53 -17.01 6.61
CA ASP A 429 -17.07 -17.03 6.59
C ASP A 429 -16.52 -16.03 5.56
N LEU A 430 -17.14 -15.94 4.38
CA LEU A 430 -16.84 -14.91 3.38
C LEU A 430 -17.33 -13.51 3.80
N ALA A 431 -18.36 -13.42 4.64
CA ALA A 431 -18.80 -12.14 5.21
C ALA A 431 -17.85 -11.64 6.31
N ARG A 432 -17.13 -12.55 7.00
CA ARG A 432 -16.04 -12.21 7.95
C ARG A 432 -14.80 -11.64 7.25
N LEU A 433 -14.59 -11.91 5.97
CA LEU A 433 -13.58 -11.25 5.12
C LEU A 433 -14.04 -9.88 4.67
N ASP A 434 -14.40 -9.04 5.64
CA ASP A 434 -14.86 -7.69 5.40
C ASP A 434 -13.68 -6.71 5.30
N SER A 435 -14.02 -5.43 5.09
CA SER A 435 -13.03 -4.35 5.09
C SER A 435 -12.33 -4.19 6.45
N THR A 436 -12.95 -4.65 7.54
CA THR A 436 -12.46 -4.55 8.92
C THR A 436 -11.33 -5.54 9.16
N THR A 437 -11.48 -6.80 8.76
CA THR A 437 -10.43 -7.83 8.84
C THR A 437 -9.19 -7.40 8.06
N LEU A 438 -9.35 -6.92 6.83
CA LEU A 438 -8.23 -6.38 6.05
C LEU A 438 -7.60 -5.15 6.74
N SER A 439 -8.40 -4.27 7.34
CA SER A 439 -7.87 -3.13 8.09
C SER A 439 -7.09 -3.58 9.32
N ASN A 440 -7.57 -4.57 10.07
CA ASN A 440 -6.89 -5.12 11.24
C ASN A 440 -5.56 -5.78 10.85
N LEU A 441 -5.51 -6.50 9.73
CA LEU A 441 -4.24 -7.03 9.20
C LEU A 441 -3.27 -5.91 8.81
N GLU A 442 -3.74 -4.85 8.15
CA GLU A 442 -2.92 -3.68 7.82
C GLU A 442 -2.37 -2.99 9.10
N SER A 443 -3.20 -2.88 10.14
CA SER A 443 -2.84 -2.34 11.45
C SER A 443 -1.83 -3.24 12.16
N LEU A 444 -2.03 -4.56 12.17
CA LEU A 444 -1.12 -5.55 12.74
C LEU A 444 0.24 -5.48 12.04
N HIS A 445 0.27 -5.48 10.71
CA HIS A 445 1.52 -5.32 9.96
C HIS A 445 2.27 -4.06 10.38
N SER A 446 1.60 -2.91 10.46
CA SER A 446 2.26 -1.66 10.87
C SER A 446 2.78 -1.71 12.32
N THR A 447 2.09 -2.42 13.20
CA THR A 447 2.47 -2.62 14.60
C THR A 447 3.67 -3.57 14.74
N LEU A 448 3.74 -4.63 13.92
CA LEU A 448 4.89 -5.53 13.87
C LEU A 448 6.12 -4.82 13.31
N VAL A 449 5.97 -3.99 12.28
CA VAL A 449 7.06 -3.14 11.76
C VAL A 449 7.57 -2.17 12.82
N LEU A 450 6.68 -1.59 13.64
CA LEU A 450 7.07 -0.79 14.80
C LEU A 450 7.88 -1.60 15.81
N TYR A 451 7.40 -2.79 16.19
CA TYR A 451 8.13 -3.66 17.11
C TYR A 451 9.53 -3.99 16.59
N MET A 452 9.65 -4.36 15.30
CA MET A 452 10.93 -4.60 14.65
C MET A 452 11.81 -3.34 14.61
N TRP A 453 11.23 -2.16 14.35
CA TRP A 453 12.00 -0.92 14.38
C TRP A 453 12.58 -0.66 15.77
N LEU A 454 11.79 -0.88 16.81
CA LEU A 454 12.19 -0.74 18.21
C LEU A 454 13.22 -1.79 18.63
N SER A 455 13.14 -3.04 18.14
CA SER A 455 14.12 -4.08 18.47
C SER A 455 15.55 -3.76 18.00
N PHE A 456 15.70 -3.02 16.89
CA PHE A 456 17.02 -2.55 16.45
C PHE A 456 17.60 -1.45 17.34
N ARG A 457 16.79 -0.72 18.11
CA ARG A 457 17.24 0.39 18.96
C ARG A 457 17.29 0.02 20.44
N LEU A 458 16.34 -0.81 20.89
CA LEU A 458 16.13 -1.24 22.28
C LEU A 458 16.07 -2.78 22.33
N PRO A 459 17.15 -3.50 21.94
CA PRO A 459 17.13 -4.94 21.72
C PRO A 459 16.82 -5.75 22.99
N LEU A 460 17.21 -5.26 24.17
CA LEU A 460 16.94 -5.93 25.44
C LEU A 460 15.44 -5.96 25.78
N GLY A 461 14.71 -4.88 25.49
CA GLY A 461 13.28 -4.82 25.75
C GLY A 461 12.41 -5.43 24.65
N PHE A 462 12.89 -5.39 23.42
CA PHE A 462 12.16 -5.85 22.23
C PHE A 462 12.84 -7.10 21.64
N TYR A 463 12.90 -8.16 22.45
CA TYR A 463 13.68 -9.36 22.16
C TYR A 463 13.04 -10.31 21.12
N GLN A 464 11.74 -10.20 20.84
CA GLN A 464 11.02 -11.10 19.93
C GLN A 464 11.07 -10.66 18.46
N ALA A 465 12.17 -10.04 18.01
CA ALA A 465 12.31 -9.60 16.62
C ALA A 465 12.13 -10.73 15.58
N PRO A 466 12.66 -11.96 15.79
CA PRO A 466 12.43 -13.07 14.87
C PRO A 466 10.96 -13.48 14.77
N GLU A 467 10.25 -13.52 15.90
CA GLU A 467 8.81 -13.84 15.93
C GLU A 467 7.99 -12.75 15.23
N ALA A 468 8.32 -11.47 15.47
CA ALA A 468 7.69 -10.35 14.77
C ALA A 468 7.85 -10.46 13.24
N GLN A 469 9.03 -10.88 12.77
CA GLN A 469 9.31 -11.07 11.35
C GLN A 469 8.52 -12.23 10.75
N MET A 470 8.38 -13.35 11.47
CA MET A 470 7.54 -14.48 11.05
C MET A 470 6.07 -14.07 10.96
N MET A 471 5.54 -13.42 12.00
CA MET A 471 4.18 -12.90 12.02
C MET A 471 3.94 -11.88 10.90
N LYS A 472 4.92 -11.01 10.61
CA LYS A 472 4.84 -10.06 9.49
C LYS A 472 4.64 -10.79 8.16
N ALA A 473 5.44 -11.82 7.88
CA ALA A 473 5.33 -12.61 6.65
C ALA A 473 4.01 -13.39 6.54
N GLU A 474 3.43 -13.80 7.67
CA GLU A 474 2.08 -14.40 7.71
C GLU A 474 0.99 -13.38 7.41
N VAL A 475 1.08 -12.19 8.01
CA VAL A 475 0.13 -11.09 7.76
C VAL A 475 0.18 -10.65 6.30
N GLU A 476 1.35 -10.56 5.68
CA GLU A 476 1.49 -10.22 4.26
C GLU A 476 0.76 -11.21 3.36
N ARG A 477 0.99 -12.51 3.57
CA ARG A 477 0.28 -13.59 2.86
C ARG A 477 -1.22 -13.64 3.15
N GLY A 478 -1.65 -13.13 4.31
CA GLY A 478 -3.05 -12.98 4.67
C GLY A 478 -3.70 -11.81 3.94
N ILE A 479 -3.03 -10.65 3.90
CA ILE A 479 -3.48 -9.45 3.18
C ILE A 479 -3.62 -9.75 1.69
N GLU A 480 -2.62 -10.38 1.09
CA GLU A 480 -2.64 -10.79 -0.32
C GLU A 480 -3.87 -11.66 -0.61
N TRP A 481 -4.07 -12.72 0.19
CA TRP A 481 -5.20 -13.62 0.06
C TRP A 481 -6.55 -12.90 0.24
N CYS A 482 -6.67 -11.97 1.19
CA CYS A 482 -7.86 -11.14 1.34
C CYS A 482 -8.13 -10.29 0.08
N LEU A 483 -7.10 -9.71 -0.54
CA LEU A 483 -7.26 -8.94 -1.78
C LEU A 483 -7.70 -9.82 -2.96
N GLU A 484 -7.20 -11.06 -3.01
CA GLU A 484 -7.67 -12.07 -3.97
C GLU A 484 -9.12 -12.48 -3.70
N MET A 485 -9.54 -12.62 -2.44
CA MET A 485 -10.90 -13.04 -2.10
C MET A 485 -11.93 -11.94 -2.33
N ILE A 486 -11.54 -10.67 -2.13
CA ILE A 486 -12.38 -9.51 -2.48
C ILE A 486 -12.75 -9.52 -3.98
N ARG A 487 -11.94 -10.15 -4.85
CA ARG A 487 -12.24 -10.41 -6.27
C ARG A 487 -13.43 -11.34 -6.46
N GLU A 488 -13.50 -12.41 -5.66
CA GLU A 488 -14.49 -13.49 -5.80
C GLU A 488 -15.84 -13.14 -5.16
N GLY A 489 -15.97 -11.91 -4.63
CA GLY A 489 -17.11 -11.43 -3.85
C GLY A 489 -18.49 -11.79 -4.39
N LYS A 490 -19.14 -12.73 -3.68
CA LYS A 490 -20.58 -12.92 -3.46
C LYS A 490 -21.50 -13.25 -4.65
N LYS A 491 -21.02 -13.57 -5.85
CA LYS A 491 -21.96 -13.76 -6.99
C LYS A 491 -21.79 -14.92 -7.95
N LYS A 492 -20.84 -15.86 -7.77
CA LYS A 492 -20.71 -16.99 -8.73
C LYS A 492 -20.26 -18.35 -8.18
N HIS A 493 -19.96 -18.47 -6.89
CA HIS A 493 -19.50 -19.75 -6.32
C HIS A 493 -20.56 -20.41 -5.44
N VAL A 494 -21.24 -19.64 -4.59
CA VAL A 494 -22.40 -20.14 -3.82
C VAL A 494 -23.54 -20.52 -4.76
N GLU A 495 -23.85 -19.71 -5.78
CA GLU A 495 -24.84 -20.08 -6.81
C GLU A 495 -24.48 -21.36 -7.54
N ARG A 496 -23.19 -21.63 -7.83
CA ARG A 496 -22.81 -22.85 -8.57
C ARG A 496 -22.82 -24.12 -7.70
N VAL A 497 -22.52 -23.99 -6.42
CA VAL A 497 -22.61 -25.09 -5.44
C VAL A 497 -24.07 -25.33 -5.08
N MET A 498 -24.86 -24.29 -4.84
CA MET A 498 -26.30 -24.36 -4.58
C MET A 498 -27.10 -24.82 -5.80
N GLU A 499 -26.80 -24.36 -7.02
CA GLU A 499 -27.41 -24.88 -8.26
C GLU A 499 -27.05 -26.36 -8.43
N SER A 500 -25.82 -26.78 -8.09
CA SER A 500 -25.45 -28.20 -8.14
C SER A 500 -26.12 -29.04 -7.05
N GLU A 501 -26.49 -28.44 -5.92
CA GLU A 501 -27.25 -29.08 -4.83
C GLU A 501 -28.75 -29.09 -5.11
N GLU A 502 -29.35 -28.02 -5.67
CA GLU A 502 -30.74 -27.99 -6.12
C GLU A 502 -30.96 -28.93 -7.31
N GLU A 503 -30.00 -29.06 -8.22
CA GLU A 503 -30.04 -30.03 -9.32
C GLU A 503 -29.85 -31.46 -8.80
N LYS A 504 -28.98 -31.70 -7.80
CA LYS A 504 -28.84 -33.02 -7.15
C LYS A 504 -30.03 -33.40 -6.30
N ASP A 505 -30.60 -32.49 -5.52
CA ASP A 505 -31.81 -32.71 -4.72
C ASP A 505 -33.05 -32.87 -5.62
N ARG A 506 -33.10 -32.19 -6.78
CA ARG A 506 -34.11 -32.45 -7.82
C ARG A 506 -33.92 -33.82 -8.46
N VAL A 507 -32.70 -34.22 -8.80
CA VAL A 507 -32.41 -35.53 -9.40
C VAL A 507 -32.63 -36.68 -8.40
N GLU A 508 -32.25 -36.53 -7.13
CA GLU A 508 -32.54 -37.52 -6.06
C GLU A 508 -34.04 -37.58 -5.73
N LYS A 509 -34.77 -36.45 -5.73
CA LYS A 509 -36.24 -36.46 -5.58
C LYS A 509 -36.97 -37.08 -6.78
N ILE A 510 -36.45 -36.91 -7.99
CA ILE A 510 -36.97 -37.58 -9.19
C ILE A 510 -36.67 -39.09 -9.15
N GLU A 511 -35.52 -39.52 -8.62
CA GLU A 511 -35.22 -40.94 -8.38
C GLU A 511 -36.09 -41.56 -7.27
N TYR A 512 -36.45 -40.79 -6.23
CA TYR A 512 -37.35 -41.23 -5.18
C TYR A 512 -38.80 -41.37 -5.66
N LEU A 513 -39.18 -40.61 -6.69
CA LEU A 513 -40.35 -40.89 -7.54
C LEU A 513 -40.06 -42.04 -8.54
N SER A 514 -39.61 -43.18 -8.03
CA SER A 514 -40.48 -44.35 -7.84
C SER A 514 -39.85 -45.71 -8.16
N ARG A 515 -38.84 -46.14 -7.40
CA ARG A 515 -38.57 -47.59 -7.31
C ARG A 515 -39.81 -48.35 -6.81
N ASP A 516 -40.55 -47.78 -5.86
CA ASP A 516 -41.77 -48.38 -5.31
C ASP A 516 -42.98 -48.29 -6.26
N ALA A 517 -43.19 -47.17 -6.98
CA ALA A 517 -44.32 -47.09 -7.92
C ALA A 517 -44.05 -47.89 -9.22
N VAL A 518 -42.80 -48.00 -9.68
CA VAL A 518 -42.42 -48.91 -10.79
C VAL A 518 -42.56 -50.38 -10.36
N GLN A 519 -42.22 -50.73 -9.12
CA GLN A 519 -42.47 -52.08 -8.58
C GLN A 519 -43.95 -52.37 -8.36
N LYS A 520 -44.75 -51.36 -7.98
CA LYS A 520 -46.21 -51.48 -7.83
C LYS A 520 -46.89 -51.64 -9.19
N TRP A 521 -46.46 -50.90 -10.21
CA TRP A 521 -46.91 -51.06 -11.60
C TRP A 521 -46.56 -52.45 -12.17
N ARG A 522 -45.35 -52.97 -11.89
CA ARG A 522 -45.00 -54.35 -12.27
C ARG A 522 -45.83 -55.43 -11.56
N ARG A 523 -46.37 -55.14 -10.37
CA ARG A 523 -47.23 -56.06 -9.60
C ARG A 523 -48.70 -56.03 -10.04
N GLU A 524 -49.21 -54.87 -10.45
CA GLU A 524 -50.64 -54.68 -10.78
C GLU A 524 -51.02 -55.09 -12.22
N GLY A 525 -50.03 -55.46 -13.05
CA GLY A 525 -50.25 -55.88 -14.42
C GLY A 525 -50.48 -54.68 -15.35
N ALA A 526 -49.86 -54.72 -16.54
CA ALA A 526 -49.81 -53.62 -17.49
C ALA A 526 -51.20 -53.32 -18.12
N THR A 527 -52.06 -52.67 -17.35
CA THR A 527 -53.36 -52.17 -17.82
C THR A 527 -53.28 -50.65 -18.07
N PRO A 528 -53.98 -50.11 -19.07
CA PRO A 528 -53.98 -48.66 -19.37
C PRO A 528 -54.42 -47.80 -18.17
N THR A 529 -55.30 -48.34 -17.32
CA THR A 529 -55.80 -47.70 -16.10
C THR A 529 -54.72 -47.52 -15.03
N ALA A 530 -53.80 -48.48 -14.90
CA ALA A 530 -52.67 -48.38 -13.96
C ALA A 530 -51.67 -47.28 -14.39
N TRP A 531 -51.49 -47.08 -15.70
CA TRP A 531 -50.66 -46.00 -16.23
C TRP A 531 -51.30 -44.62 -16.01
N SER A 532 -52.61 -44.49 -16.23
CA SER A 532 -53.33 -43.23 -15.96
C SER A 532 -53.25 -42.82 -14.48
N ASN A 533 -53.43 -43.78 -13.56
CA ASN A 533 -53.35 -43.52 -12.12
C ASN A 533 -51.93 -43.12 -11.66
N LEU A 534 -50.89 -43.63 -12.31
CA LEU A 534 -49.50 -43.23 -12.06
C LEU A 534 -49.24 -41.78 -12.48
N LEU A 535 -49.75 -41.39 -13.66
CA LEU A 535 -49.62 -40.03 -14.19
C LEU A 535 -50.41 -39.00 -13.36
N ASP A 536 -51.61 -39.36 -12.89
CA ASP A 536 -52.41 -38.50 -12.02
C ASP A 536 -51.84 -38.39 -10.59
N GLY A 537 -51.10 -39.41 -10.13
CA GLY A 537 -50.33 -39.35 -8.89
C GLY A 537 -49.11 -38.42 -9.02
N ALA A 538 -48.40 -38.49 -10.14
CA ALA A 538 -47.26 -37.62 -10.44
C ALA A 538 -47.67 -36.15 -10.63
N ARG A 539 -48.81 -35.88 -11.30
CA ARG A 539 -49.37 -34.53 -11.44
C ARG A 539 -49.74 -33.90 -10.10
N ARG A 540 -50.40 -34.65 -9.21
CA ARG A 540 -50.78 -34.16 -7.88
C ARG A 540 -49.58 -33.90 -6.97
N ALA A 541 -48.48 -34.64 -7.14
CA ALA A 541 -47.23 -34.38 -6.42
C ALA A 541 -46.49 -33.14 -6.95
N GLY A 542 -46.66 -32.80 -8.23
CA GLY A 542 -46.08 -31.60 -8.85
C GLY A 542 -46.82 -30.30 -8.54
N GLU A 543 -48.11 -30.35 -8.19
CA GLU A 543 -48.92 -29.17 -7.84
C GLU A 543 -48.83 -28.75 -6.36
N ALA A 544 -48.18 -29.56 -5.50
CA ALA A 544 -48.02 -29.30 -4.06
C ALA A 544 -46.62 -28.78 -3.68
N VAL A 545 -45.81 -28.32 -4.63
CA VAL A 545 -44.46 -27.75 -4.45
C VAL A 545 -44.46 -26.25 -4.65
#